data_AF-A0AAE4QRH2-F1
#
_entry.id   AF-A0AAE4QRH2-F1
#
_cell.length_a   1.000
_cell.length_b   1.000
_cell.length_c   1.000
_cell.angle_alpha   90.00
_cell.angle_beta   90.00
_cell.angle_gamma   90.00
#
_symmetry.space_group_name_H-M   'P 1'
#
loop_
_entity.id
_entity.type
_entity.pdbx_description
1 polymer ?
#
loop_
_entity_poly.entity_id
_entity_poly.type
_entity_poly.pdbx_seq_one_letter_code
_entity_poly.pdbx_strand_id
1 'polypeptide(L)' 'MKLKNKTENRNQKSNGENTMNPKLKESIEWHFREGYSAKKTWEVLEWSYPGLKFQIVTAIFEELESQIPKAGFRKETIAA' A
#
# COMPACT_ATOMS: atom_id res chain seq x y z
N MET A 1 -23.94 29.24 -30.55
CA MET A 1 -22.69 28.53 -30.20
C MET A 1 -22.83 27.95 -28.80
N LYS A 2 -22.81 26.62 -28.65
CA LYS A 2 -22.62 25.97 -27.34
C LYS A 2 -21.57 24.88 -27.54
N LEU A 3 -20.36 25.16 -27.04
CA LEU A 3 -19.24 24.24 -27.08
C LEU A 3 -19.51 23.03 -26.19
N LYS A 4 -19.07 21.88 -26.69
CA LYS A 4 -19.13 20.56 -26.08
C LYS A 4 -18.04 20.46 -25.02
N ASN A 5 -18.39 20.31 -23.75
CA ASN A 5 -17.42 19.91 -22.73
C ASN A 5 -17.50 18.39 -22.57
N LYS A 6 -16.70 17.75 -23.43
CA LYS A 6 -16.26 16.37 -23.40
C LYS A 6 -15.84 16.02 -21.95
N THR A 7 -16.60 15.14 -21.31
CA THR A 7 -16.23 14.56 -20.00
C THR A 7 -14.99 13.69 -20.19
N GLU A 8 -13.84 14.33 -20.09
CA GLU A 8 -12.54 13.70 -20.00
C GLU A 8 -12.37 13.15 -18.59
N ASN A 9 -12.87 11.94 -18.33
CA ASN A 9 -12.49 11.21 -17.13
C ASN A 9 -11.52 10.09 -17.48
N ARG A 10 -10.29 10.56 -17.68
CA ARG A 10 -9.04 9.98 -17.17
C ARG A 10 -8.94 8.46 -17.22
N ASN A 11 -8.46 8.02 -18.38
CA ASN A 11 -7.63 6.84 -18.55
C ASN A 11 -6.50 6.82 -17.49
N GLN A 12 -6.68 6.10 -16.37
CA GLN A 12 -5.57 5.61 -15.58
C GLN A 12 -5.26 4.18 -16.01
N LYS A 13 -4.53 4.13 -17.12
CA LYS A 13 -3.69 3.02 -17.53
C LYS A 13 -2.60 2.84 -16.47
N SER A 14 -2.83 1.99 -15.48
CA SER A 14 -1.73 1.45 -14.67
C SER A 14 -1.05 0.35 -15.47
N ASN A 15 0.21 0.61 -15.82
CA ASN A 15 1.14 -0.30 -16.46
C ASN A 15 1.16 -1.67 -15.79
N GLY A 16 1.48 -2.71 -16.57
CA GLY A 16 1.67 -4.07 -16.10
C GLY A 16 2.78 -4.18 -15.07
N GLU A 17 2.39 -4.17 -13.80
CA GLU A 17 3.17 -4.58 -12.64
C GLU A 17 2.35 -5.67 -11.96
N ASN A 18 2.98 -6.84 -11.73
CA ASN A 18 2.44 -8.08 -11.19
C ASN A 18 1.17 -7.86 -10.30
N THR A 19 -0.01 -8.09 -10.87
CA THR A 19 -1.25 -7.39 -10.48
C THR A 19 -1.83 -7.90 -9.16
N MET A 20 -1.24 -7.49 -8.05
CA MET A 20 -1.87 -7.63 -6.74
C MET A 20 -3.10 -6.74 -6.67
N ASN A 21 -4.19 -7.24 -6.08
CA ASN A 21 -5.43 -6.48 -5.96
C ASN A 21 -5.17 -5.18 -5.18
N PRO A 22 -5.44 -3.99 -5.75
CA PRO A 22 -5.13 -2.71 -5.08
C PRO A 22 -5.86 -2.58 -3.74
N LYS A 23 -7.07 -3.14 -3.60
CA LYS A 23 -7.82 -3.16 -2.34
C LYS A 23 -7.15 -4.03 -1.27
N LEU A 24 -6.49 -5.11 -1.69
CA LEU A 24 -5.76 -5.98 -0.79
C LEU A 24 -4.51 -5.28 -0.26
N LYS A 25 -3.76 -4.59 -1.13
CA LYS A 25 -2.60 -3.77 -0.71
C LYS A 25 -3.02 -2.70 0.29
N GLU A 26 -4.06 -1.92 -0.03
CA GLU A 26 -4.59 -0.86 0.85
C GLU A 26 -5.04 -1.42 2.20
N SER A 27 -5.68 -2.60 2.22
CA SER A 27 -6.07 -3.27 3.46
C SER A 27 -4.86 -3.66 4.31
N ILE A 28 -3.81 -4.20 3.70
CA ILE A 28 -2.57 -4.59 4.39
C ILE A 28 -1.88 -3.35 4.99
N GLU A 29 -1.79 -2.26 4.22
CA GLU A 29 -1.24 -0.98 4.68
C GLU A 29 -2.03 -0.39 5.85
N TRP A 30 -3.36 -0.49 5.81
CA TRP A 30 -4.22 -0.03 6.91
C TRP A 30 -3.94 -0.83 8.19
N HIS A 31 -3.90 -2.16 8.12
CA HIS A 31 -3.60 -3.01 9.28
C HIS A 31 -2.20 -2.74 9.84
N PHE A 32 -1.22 -2.50 8.96
CA PHE A 32 0.12 -2.11 9.36
C PHE A 32 0.14 -0.81 10.16
N ARG A 33 -0.59 0.23 9.72
CA ARG A 33 -0.71 1.51 10.43
C ARG A 33 -1.42 1.37 11.78
N GLU A 34 -2.39 0.47 11.89
CA GLU A 34 -3.05 0.12 13.15
C GLU A 34 -2.16 -0.68 14.11
N GLY A 35 -0.93 -1.02 13.70
CA GLY A 35 0.02 -1.78 14.51
C GLY A 35 -0.27 -3.28 14.58
N TYR A 36 -1.05 -3.81 13.64
CA TYR A 36 -1.26 -5.25 13.54
C TYR A 36 0.01 -5.92 13.03
N SER A 37 0.27 -7.15 13.44
CA SER A 37 1.37 -7.95 12.88
C SER A 37 0.98 -8.55 11.52
N ALA A 38 1.98 -8.85 10.68
CA ALA A 38 1.77 -9.49 9.37
C ALA A 38 0.92 -10.77 9.48
N LYS A 39 1.17 -11.59 10.51
CA LYS A 39 0.41 -12.83 10.77
C LYS A 39 -1.08 -12.56 10.99
N LYS A 40 -1.41 -11.63 11.89
CA LYS A 40 -2.80 -11.27 12.21
C LYS A 40 -3.50 -10.68 11.00
N THR A 41 -2.81 -9.83 10.24
CA THR A 41 -3.31 -9.25 8.99
C THR A 41 -3.61 -10.32 7.95
N TRP A 42 -2.70 -11.29 7.78
CA TRP A 42 -2.92 -12.43 6.89
C TRP A 42 -4.12 -13.28 7.33
N GLU A 43 -4.21 -13.64 8.62
CA GLU A 43 -5.34 -14.42 9.15
C GLU A 43 -6.68 -13.73 8.88
N VAL A 44 -6.76 -12.40 9.03
CA VAL A 44 -7.99 -11.64 8.73
C VAL A 44 -8.28 -11.60 7.22
N LEU A 45 -7.26 -11.37 6.40
CA LEU A 45 -7.44 -11.19 4.96
C LEU A 45 -7.63 -12.52 4.22
N GLU A 46 -7.15 -13.64 4.75
CA GLU A 46 -7.36 -14.98 4.17
C GLU A 46 -8.86 -15.30 4.02
N TRP A 47 -9.71 -14.88 4.97
CA TRP A 47 -11.16 -15.06 4.89
C TRP A 47 -11.79 -14.35 3.69
N SER A 48 -11.26 -13.18 3.32
CA SER A 48 -11.78 -12.36 2.20
C SER A 48 -11.06 -12.65 0.88
N TYR A 49 -9.84 -13.17 0.95
CA TYR A 49 -8.96 -13.44 -0.18
C TYR A 49 -8.46 -14.89 -0.11
N PRO A 50 -9.29 -15.88 -0.49
CA PRO A 50 -8.88 -17.27 -0.48
C PRO A 50 -7.67 -17.47 -1.40
N GLY A 51 -6.61 -18.07 -0.87
CA GLY A 51 -5.33 -18.24 -1.58
C GLY A 51 -4.33 -17.10 -1.35
N LEU A 52 -4.62 -16.14 -0.47
CA LEU A 52 -3.64 -15.15 -0.02
C LEU A 52 -2.45 -15.86 0.64
N LYS A 53 -1.27 -15.70 0.05
CA LYS A 53 -0.05 -16.26 0.64
C LYS A 53 0.48 -15.35 1.72
N PHE A 54 0.83 -15.93 2.87
CA PHE A 54 1.44 -15.20 3.98
C PHE A 54 2.68 -14.39 3.54
N GLN A 55 3.51 -14.95 2.66
CA GLN A 55 4.69 -14.28 2.11
C GLN A 55 4.39 -12.93 1.43
N ILE A 56 3.20 -12.78 0.81
CA ILE A 56 2.80 -11.53 0.15
C ILE A 56 2.55 -10.45 1.21
N VAL A 57 1.87 -10.81 2.30
CA VAL A 57 1.59 -9.89 3.41
C VAL A 57 2.89 -9.48 4.09
N THR A 58 3.78 -10.44 4.35
CA THR A 58 5.10 -10.17 4.95
C THR A 58 5.95 -9.26 4.06
N ALA A 59 6.02 -9.52 2.75
CA ALA A 59 6.81 -8.70 1.83
C ALA A 59 6.35 -7.23 1.82
N ILE A 60 5.03 -6.98 1.87
CA ILE A 60 4.49 -5.61 1.97
C ILE A 60 4.80 -4.99 3.32
N PHE A 61 4.69 -5.75 4.41
CA PHE A 61 5.07 -5.28 5.73
C PHE A 61 6.54 -4.86 5.78
N GLU A 62 7.46 -5.68 5.26
CA GLU A 62 8.88 -5.34 5.16
C GLU A 62 9.12 -4.10 4.28
N GLU A 63 8.40 -3.96 3.16
CA GLU A 63 8.44 -2.77 2.31
C GLU A 63 7.98 -1.51 3.08
N LEU A 64 6.93 -1.61 3.88
CA LEU A 64 6.41 -0.51 4.70
C LEU A 64 7.35 -0.17 5.85
N GLU A 65 7.90 -1.16 6.54
CA GLU A 65 8.90 -0.97 7.60
C GLU A 65 10.18 -0.33 7.07
N SER A 66 10.61 -0.70 5.86
CA SER A 66 11.75 -0.10 5.16
C SER A 66 11.48 1.36 4.76
N GLN A 67 10.24 1.67 4.37
CA GLN A 67 9.82 3.02 4.02
C GLN A 67 9.61 3.92 5.23
N ILE A 68 9.34 3.39 6.43
CA ILE A 68 9.34 4.20 7.64
C ILE A 68 10.77 4.63 7.90
N PRO A 69 11.11 5.92 7.74
CA PRO A 69 12.42 6.39 8.15
C PRO A 69 12.52 6.12 9.65
N LYS A 70 13.46 5.25 10.05
CA LYS A 70 13.79 5.05 11.47
C LYS A 70 13.92 6.43 12.10
N ALA A 71 12.97 6.81 12.94
CA ALA A 71 12.91 8.09 13.63
C ALA A 71 13.98 8.17 14.73
N GLY A 72 15.22 7.80 14.38
CA GLY A 72 16.45 7.92 15.13
C GLY A 72 17.61 8.48 14.28
N PHE A 73 17.40 8.77 13.00
CA PHE A 73 18.36 9.52 12.18
C PHE A 73 17.92 10.98 12.05
N ARG A 74 17.76 11.68 13.19
CA ARG A 74 17.90 13.13 13.19
C ARG A 74 19.36 13.42 12.83
N LYS A 75 19.64 13.65 11.55
CA LYS A 75 20.80 14.47 11.18
C LYS A 75 20.52 15.84 11.78
N GLU A 76 21.12 16.08 12.92
CA GLU A 76 21.42 17.42 13.40
C GLU A 76 22.30 18.07 12.32
N THR A 77 21.66 18.76 11.39
CA THR A 77 22.33 19.66 10.45
C THR A 77 21.37 20.80 10.21
N ILE A 78 21.22 21.63 11.24
CA ILE A 78 20.71 22.98 11.08
C ILE A 78 21.95 23.85 11.15
N ALA A 79 22.44 24.24 9.98
CA ALA A 79 23.31 25.40 9.86
C ALA A 79 22.44 26.64 10.15
N ALA A 80 22.79 27.40 11.17
CA ALA A 80 22.39 28.79 11.38
C ALA A 80 23.47 29.48 12.23
#